data_AF-A0A3A4Q4Q1-F1
#
_entry.id   AF-A0A3A4Q4Q1-F1
#
_cell.length_a   1.000
_cell.length_b   1.000
_cell.length_c   1.000
_cell.angle_alpha   90.00
_cell.angle_beta   90.00
_cell.angle_gamma   90.00
#
_symmetry.space_group_name_H-M   'P 1'
#
loop_
_entity.id
_entity.type
_entity.pdbx_description
1 polymer ?
#
loop_
_entity_poly.entity_id
_entity_poly.type
_entity_poly.pdbx_seq_one_letter_code
_entity_poly.pdbx_strand_id
1 'polypeptide(L)'
;MSLEERRIDLGRDVQVLDVITVRLTRPEPERYQTENHVFDARCRWTWSGTVSWDDLQPAVEEPTGPLWINGESSSHGRNDRVAEAAAAVLDRSLYLVRPEFLRVQVAAEGSGPAAAQRRVRARFRLAGFWYCLSVTDIPVELDYLSRPDGVYPIAAALLCVSLGEVFHGHAYKLAAAVITPERAAAASRAAATASRVASARADAPTGIGDKTRRQTAERDPGKVP
;
A
#
# COMPACT_ATOMS: atom_id res chain seq x y z
N MET A 1 11.98 2.71 0.30
CA MET A 1 11.12 3.45 1.25
C MET A 1 11.07 2.70 2.58
N SER A 2 11.62 3.30 3.63
CA SER A 2 11.61 2.73 4.99
C SER A 2 10.20 2.79 5.61
N LEU A 3 9.98 2.10 6.74
CA LEU A 3 8.71 2.18 7.48
C LEU A 3 8.54 3.53 8.19
N GLU A 4 9.64 4.19 8.57
CA GLU A 4 9.60 5.47 9.26
C GLU A 4 9.14 6.62 8.35
N GLU A 5 9.47 6.54 7.06
CA GLU A 5 9.07 7.50 6.02
C GLU A 5 7.56 7.45 5.69
N ARG A 6 6.86 6.36 6.07
CA ARG A 6 5.43 6.13 5.74
C ARG A 6 4.46 6.66 6.82
N ARG A 7 4.97 7.28 7.88
CA ARG A 7 4.14 7.73 8.99
C ARG A 7 3.43 9.04 8.64
N ILE A 8 2.10 8.95 8.54
CA ILE A 8 1.23 10.12 8.46
C ILE A 8 1.10 10.79 9.83
N ASP A 9 0.65 12.05 9.85
CA ASP A 9 0.36 12.82 11.08
C ASP A 9 -0.66 12.14 12.02
N LEU A 10 -1.35 11.08 11.58
CA LEU A 10 -2.30 10.31 12.38
C LEU A 10 -1.68 9.13 13.14
N GLY A 11 -0.36 8.91 13.07
CA GLY A 11 0.32 7.87 13.85
C GLY A 11 -0.01 6.42 13.46
N ARG A 12 -0.49 6.21 12.23
CA ARG A 12 -0.71 4.88 11.62
C ARG A 12 0.03 4.79 10.29
N ASP A 13 0.22 3.58 9.79
CA ASP A 13 0.77 3.38 8.44
C ASP A 13 -0.31 3.64 7.38
N VAL A 14 0.12 4.13 6.22
CA VAL A 14 -0.72 4.27 5.03
C VAL A 14 -1.23 2.89 4.59
N GLN A 15 -2.53 2.81 4.36
CA GLN A 15 -3.21 1.61 3.88
C GLN A 15 -3.63 1.79 2.42
N VAL A 16 -3.85 0.68 1.72
CA VAL A 16 -4.47 0.70 0.39
C VAL A 16 -5.83 1.43 0.48
N LEU A 17 -6.10 2.31 -0.48
CA LEU A 17 -7.26 3.22 -0.56
C LEU A 17 -7.21 4.49 0.31
N ASP A 18 -6.17 4.69 1.11
CA ASP A 18 -5.98 6.02 1.72
C ASP A 18 -5.66 7.06 0.65
N VAL A 19 -6.32 8.22 0.77
CA VAL A 19 -5.95 9.44 0.06
C VAL A 19 -5.06 10.25 0.98
N ILE A 20 -3.84 10.51 0.53
CA ILE A 20 -2.85 11.29 1.27
C ILE A 20 -2.38 12.48 0.43
N THR A 21 -2.06 13.56 1.10
CA THR A 21 -1.35 14.70 0.53
C THR A 21 0.14 14.56 0.86
N VAL A 22 0.96 14.54 -0.18
CA VAL A 22 2.43 14.47 -0.08
C VAL A 22 3.03 15.64 -0.84
N ARG A 23 4.04 16.29 -0.25
CA ARG A 23 4.78 17.35 -0.94
C ARG A 23 5.83 16.72 -1.84
N LEU A 24 5.75 17.02 -3.14
CA LEU A 24 6.73 16.62 -4.13
C LEU A 24 7.75 17.74 -4.35
N THR A 25 8.99 17.38 -4.63
CA THR A 25 10.09 18.32 -4.88
C THR A 25 10.41 18.42 -6.37
N ARG A 26 10.64 17.29 -7.03
CA ARG A 26 10.90 17.23 -8.47
C ARG A 26 10.45 15.89 -9.08
N PRO A 27 10.09 15.86 -10.37
CA PRO A 27 10.01 14.62 -11.13
C PRO A 27 11.37 13.91 -11.14
N GLU A 28 11.35 12.58 -11.04
CA GLU A 28 12.51 11.70 -11.19
C GLU A 28 12.07 10.43 -11.94
N PRO A 29 11.66 10.57 -13.21
CA PRO A 29 11.25 9.41 -13.99
C PRO A 29 12.45 8.51 -14.25
N GLU A 30 12.25 7.20 -14.15
CA GLU A 30 13.26 6.20 -14.51
C GLU A 30 12.68 5.23 -15.54
N ARG A 31 13.16 5.35 -16.78
CA ARG A 31 12.73 4.53 -17.92
C ARG A 31 11.21 4.59 -18.12
N TYR A 32 10.51 3.50 -17.83
CA TYR A 32 9.06 3.32 -17.95
C TYR A 32 8.29 3.71 -16.69
N GLN A 33 8.97 4.06 -15.60
CA GLN A 33 8.35 4.64 -14.41
C GLN A 33 8.32 6.16 -14.55
N THR A 34 7.58 6.64 -15.55
CA THR A 34 7.46 8.07 -15.87
C THR A 34 6.75 8.84 -14.75
N GLU A 35 6.03 8.13 -13.88
CA GLU A 35 5.24 8.67 -12.79
C GLU A 35 6.09 9.01 -11.54
N ASN A 36 7.36 8.60 -11.50
CA ASN A 36 8.20 8.73 -10.31
C ASN A 36 8.56 10.20 -9.96
N HIS A 37 8.45 10.51 -8.68
CA HIS A 37 8.73 11.83 -8.10
C HIS A 37 9.46 11.69 -6.75
N VAL A 38 10.32 12.66 -6.45
CA VAL A 38 10.99 12.77 -5.15
C VAL A 38 10.08 13.54 -4.20
N PHE A 39 9.70 12.93 -3.08
CA PHE A 39 8.96 13.62 -2.01
C PHE A 39 9.90 14.42 -1.10
N ASP A 40 9.38 15.49 -0.47
CA ASP A 40 10.12 16.26 0.53
C ASP A 40 10.09 15.52 1.87
N ALA A 41 11.17 14.82 2.20
CA ALA A 41 11.28 14.04 3.44
C ALA A 41 11.16 14.88 4.74
N ARG A 42 11.23 16.22 4.65
CA ARG A 42 11.03 17.13 5.79
C ARG A 42 9.55 17.41 6.07
N CYS A 43 8.68 17.15 5.10
CA CYS A 43 7.25 17.35 5.23
C CYS A 43 6.57 16.04 5.61
N ARG A 44 5.72 16.08 6.63
CA ARG A 44 4.89 14.94 7.00
C ARG A 44 3.78 14.76 5.98
N TRP A 45 3.40 13.50 5.78
CA TRP A 45 2.26 13.17 4.94
C TRP A 45 0.97 13.43 5.70
N THR A 46 0.02 14.08 5.05
CA THR A 46 -1.29 14.38 5.64
C THR A 46 -2.33 13.45 5.06
N TRP A 47 -3.15 12.84 5.91
CA TRP A 47 -4.29 12.06 5.45
C TRP A 47 -5.43 12.99 5.03
N SER A 48 -6.00 12.72 3.86
CA SER A 48 -7.03 13.54 3.22
C SER A 48 -8.35 12.81 3.00
N GLY A 49 -8.38 11.50 3.20
CA GLY A 49 -9.60 10.71 3.03
C GLY A 49 -9.31 9.24 2.73
N THR A 50 -10.36 8.53 2.35
CA THR A 50 -10.28 7.15 1.86
C THR A 50 -11.21 7.02 0.66
N VAL A 51 -10.76 6.29 -0.36
CA VAL A 51 -11.57 5.98 -1.54
C VAL A 51 -12.44 4.75 -1.23
N SER A 52 -13.74 4.81 -1.50
CA SER A 52 -14.61 3.64 -1.35
C SER A 52 -14.44 2.65 -2.51
N TRP A 53 -15.00 1.44 -2.37
CA TRP A 53 -15.03 0.48 -3.47
C TRP A 53 -15.74 1.05 -4.71
N ASP A 54 -16.85 1.76 -4.52
CA ASP A 54 -17.66 2.32 -5.60
C ASP A 54 -16.96 3.51 -6.25
N ASP A 55 -16.34 4.39 -5.45
CA ASP A 55 -15.58 5.54 -5.95
C ASP A 55 -14.32 5.12 -6.71
N LEU A 56 -13.82 3.91 -6.47
CA LEU A 56 -12.66 3.36 -7.18
C LEU A 56 -13.03 2.84 -8.58
N GLN A 57 -14.29 2.46 -8.82
CA GLN A 57 -14.70 1.83 -10.08
C GLN A 57 -14.40 2.68 -11.33
N PRO A 58 -14.61 4.02 -11.33
CA PRO A 58 -14.30 4.86 -12.49
C PRO A 58 -12.81 4.94 -12.84
N ALA A 59 -11.91 4.62 -11.90
CA ALA A 59 -10.47 4.61 -12.13
C ALA A 59 -9.96 3.27 -12.71
N VAL A 60 -10.83 2.26 -12.81
CA VAL A 60 -10.46 0.94 -13.33
C VAL A 60 -10.27 1.03 -14.84
N GLU A 61 -9.12 0.54 -15.28
CA GLU A 61 -8.76 0.46 -16.67
C GLU A 61 -9.23 -0.86 -17.29
N GLU A 62 -9.63 -0.77 -18.55
CA GLU A 62 -10.07 -1.91 -19.38
C GLU A 62 -9.12 -2.10 -20.57
N PRO A 63 -7.90 -2.62 -20.34
CA PRO A 63 -6.97 -2.85 -21.43
C PRO A 63 -7.54 -3.87 -22.41
N THR A 64 -7.51 -3.53 -23.71
CA THR A 64 -7.93 -4.42 -24.80
C THR A 64 -6.83 -5.40 -25.23
N GLY A 65 -5.64 -5.26 -24.65
CA GLY A 65 -4.45 -6.06 -24.93
C GLY A 65 -3.72 -6.48 -23.65
N PRO A 66 -2.50 -7.02 -23.78
CA PRO A 66 -1.72 -7.43 -22.62
C PRO A 66 -1.34 -6.21 -21.75
N LEU A 67 -1.14 -6.42 -20.44
CA LEU A 67 -0.75 -5.35 -19.49
C LEU A 67 0.44 -4.51 -20.00
N TRP A 68 1.46 -5.21 -20.49
CA TRP A 68 2.58 -4.65 -21.22
C TRP A 68 2.99 -5.70 -22.26
N ILE A 69 4.26 -5.77 -22.62
CA ILE A 69 4.80 -6.82 -23.49
C ILE A 69 4.68 -8.18 -22.79
N ASN A 70 4.05 -9.14 -23.45
CA ASN A 70 4.03 -10.55 -23.06
C ASN A 70 5.07 -11.34 -23.86
N GLY A 71 5.34 -12.60 -23.47
CA GLY A 71 6.27 -13.48 -24.17
C GLY A 71 7.33 -14.12 -23.28
N GLU A 72 7.47 -13.62 -22.05
CA GLU A 72 8.44 -14.13 -21.08
C GLU A 72 7.82 -14.46 -19.74
N SER A 73 8.36 -15.48 -19.08
CA SER A 73 7.92 -15.94 -17.76
C SER A 73 9.10 -16.36 -16.90
N SER A 74 9.01 -16.09 -15.59
CA SER A 74 9.88 -16.71 -14.59
C SER A 74 9.50 -18.18 -14.38
N SER A 75 10.32 -18.92 -13.62
CA SER A 75 10.13 -20.36 -13.38
C SER A 75 8.78 -20.72 -12.72
N HIS A 76 8.23 -19.84 -11.90
CA HIS A 76 6.96 -20.04 -11.20
C HIS A 76 5.88 -19.05 -11.65
N GLY A 77 6.21 -18.16 -12.59
CA GLY A 77 5.34 -17.14 -13.11
C GLY A 77 4.76 -17.48 -14.47
N ARG A 78 3.91 -16.58 -14.96
CA ARG A 78 3.37 -16.62 -16.31
C ARG A 78 3.13 -15.20 -16.79
N ASN A 79 3.72 -14.88 -17.93
CA ASN A 79 3.74 -13.52 -18.49
C ASN A 79 4.17 -12.46 -17.47
N ASP A 80 5.01 -12.82 -16.50
CA ASP A 80 5.30 -12.03 -15.29
C ASP A 80 6.57 -11.20 -15.38
N ARG A 81 7.21 -11.16 -16.56
CA ARG A 81 8.39 -10.31 -16.77
C ARG A 81 8.48 -9.80 -18.21
N VAL A 82 9.30 -8.77 -18.39
CA VAL A 82 9.65 -8.14 -19.67
C VAL A 82 11.16 -7.98 -19.71
N ALA A 83 11.83 -8.37 -20.79
CA ALA A 83 13.26 -8.10 -20.95
C ALA A 83 13.57 -6.60 -20.85
N GLU A 84 14.69 -6.25 -20.23
CA GLU A 84 15.12 -4.85 -20.05
C GLU A 84 15.10 -4.05 -21.36
N ALA A 85 15.61 -4.62 -22.45
CA ALA A 85 15.65 -3.97 -23.75
C ALA A 85 14.25 -3.66 -24.29
N ALA A 86 13.28 -4.55 -24.07
CA ALA A 86 11.89 -4.38 -24.48
C ALA A 86 11.14 -3.41 -23.55
N ALA A 87 11.48 -3.38 -22.26
CA ALA A 87 10.87 -2.47 -21.31
C ALA A 87 11.25 -1.00 -21.56
N ALA A 88 12.38 -0.74 -22.22
CA ALA A 88 12.89 0.61 -22.49
C ALA A 88 11.98 1.49 -23.36
N VAL A 89 11.05 0.89 -24.12
CA VAL A 89 10.09 1.64 -24.96
C VAL A 89 8.72 1.82 -24.31
N LEU A 90 8.54 1.32 -23.09
CA LEU A 90 7.30 1.50 -22.34
C LEU A 90 7.28 2.88 -21.68
N ASP A 91 6.10 3.48 -21.57
CA ASP A 91 5.88 4.84 -21.07
C ASP A 91 5.10 4.87 -19.74
N ARG A 92 4.70 3.71 -19.23
CA ARG A 92 3.91 3.56 -18.01
C ARG A 92 4.27 2.29 -17.25
N SER A 93 4.12 2.36 -15.93
CA SER A 93 4.52 1.28 -15.01
C SER A 93 3.42 0.76 -14.11
N LEU A 94 2.22 1.33 -14.18
CA LEU A 94 1.11 0.99 -13.29
C LEU A 94 -0.19 0.78 -14.06
N TYR A 95 -1.00 -0.18 -13.62
CA TYR A 95 -2.41 -0.28 -13.99
C TYR A 95 -3.29 -0.59 -12.79
N LEU A 96 -4.52 -0.11 -12.82
CA LEU A 96 -5.61 -0.61 -11.99
C LEU A 96 -6.59 -1.38 -12.88
N VAL A 97 -6.69 -2.70 -12.71
CA VAL A 97 -7.47 -3.55 -13.63
C VAL A 97 -8.47 -4.44 -12.91
N ARG A 98 -9.49 -4.89 -13.64
CA ARG A 98 -10.37 -5.96 -13.20
C ARG A 98 -9.93 -7.30 -13.77
N PRO A 99 -9.34 -8.21 -12.97
CA PRO A 99 -9.01 -9.54 -13.43
C PRO A 99 -10.25 -10.41 -13.63
N GLU A 100 -10.17 -11.33 -14.57
CA GLU A 100 -11.06 -12.48 -14.69
C GLU A 100 -10.45 -13.70 -13.99
N PHE A 101 -11.29 -14.52 -13.37
CA PHE A 101 -10.88 -15.78 -12.73
C PHE A 101 -9.72 -15.64 -11.74
N LEU A 102 -9.69 -14.55 -10.95
CA LEU A 102 -8.63 -14.33 -9.97
C LEU A 102 -8.59 -15.47 -8.95
N ARG A 103 -7.39 -16.02 -8.76
CA ARG A 103 -7.07 -16.98 -7.72
C ARG A 103 -5.74 -16.59 -7.07
N VAL A 104 -5.71 -16.57 -5.75
CA VAL A 104 -4.45 -16.47 -5.01
C VAL A 104 -3.91 -17.87 -4.78
N GLN A 105 -2.68 -18.12 -5.21
CA GLN A 105 -1.98 -19.38 -4.99
C GLN A 105 -0.94 -19.18 -3.88
N VAL A 106 -0.89 -20.14 -2.96
CA VAL A 106 0.18 -20.27 -1.98
C VAL A 106 0.89 -21.60 -2.22
N ALA A 107 2.19 -21.54 -2.49
CA ALA A 107 3.00 -22.72 -2.74
C ALA A 107 4.45 -22.47 -2.35
N ALA A 108 5.18 -23.55 -2.04
CA ALA A 108 6.62 -23.51 -1.91
C ALA A 108 7.30 -23.35 -3.29
N GLU A 109 8.19 -22.37 -3.42
CA GLU A 109 8.97 -22.08 -4.63
C GLU A 109 10.46 -22.12 -4.33
N GLY A 110 11.24 -22.77 -5.19
CA GLY A 110 12.69 -22.87 -5.03
C GLY A 110 13.29 -23.94 -5.93
N SER A 111 14.60 -23.92 -6.11
CA SER A 111 15.33 -24.91 -6.94
C SER A 111 15.55 -26.27 -6.23
N GLY A 112 15.01 -26.45 -5.03
CA GLY A 112 15.07 -27.69 -4.27
C GLY A 112 14.51 -27.56 -2.85
N PRO A 113 14.38 -28.66 -2.07
CA PRO A 113 13.72 -28.66 -0.76
C PRO A 113 14.36 -27.71 0.27
N ALA A 114 15.67 -27.52 0.22
CA ALA A 114 16.41 -26.66 1.14
C ALA A 114 16.30 -25.15 0.82
N ALA A 115 15.93 -24.80 -0.42
CA ALA A 115 15.78 -23.42 -0.88
C ALA A 115 14.31 -23.02 -1.08
N ALA A 116 13.38 -23.93 -0.76
CA ALA A 116 11.96 -23.74 -0.98
C ALA A 116 11.40 -22.73 0.02
N GLN A 117 10.98 -21.57 -0.48
CA GLN A 117 10.29 -20.56 0.31
C GLN A 117 8.85 -20.45 -0.17
N ARG A 118 7.90 -20.37 0.78
CA ARG A 118 6.49 -20.16 0.45
C ARG A 118 6.31 -18.78 -0.18
N ARG A 119 5.52 -18.74 -1.25
CA ARG A 119 5.22 -17.55 -2.04
C ARG A 119 3.74 -17.44 -2.28
N VAL A 120 3.28 -16.19 -2.41
CA VAL A 120 1.89 -15.87 -2.74
C VAL A 120 1.86 -15.28 -4.14
N ARG A 121 1.07 -15.88 -5.03
CA ARG A 121 0.92 -15.44 -6.42
C ARG A 121 -0.53 -15.18 -6.79
N ALA A 122 -0.77 -14.13 -7.57
CA ALA A 122 -2.05 -13.86 -8.20
C ALA A 122 -2.09 -14.52 -9.58
N ARG A 123 -2.98 -15.50 -9.75
CA ARG A 123 -3.28 -16.15 -11.02
C ARG A 123 -4.59 -15.59 -11.56
N PHE A 124 -4.58 -15.05 -12.77
CA PHE A 124 -5.78 -14.45 -13.35
C PHE A 124 -5.68 -14.39 -14.87
N ARG A 125 -6.80 -14.08 -15.51
CA ARG A 125 -6.89 -13.73 -16.92
C ARG A 125 -7.22 -12.25 -17.05
N LEU A 126 -6.64 -11.58 -18.04
CA LEU A 126 -6.97 -10.21 -18.42
C LEU A 126 -6.81 -10.06 -19.92
N ALA A 127 -7.81 -9.49 -20.59
CA ALA A 127 -7.80 -9.31 -22.05
C ALA A 127 -7.45 -10.61 -22.83
N GLY A 128 -7.92 -11.76 -22.36
CA GLY A 128 -7.62 -13.07 -22.95
C GLY A 128 -6.25 -13.68 -22.58
N PHE A 129 -5.36 -12.94 -21.91
CA PHE A 129 -4.04 -13.43 -21.50
C PHE A 129 -4.03 -13.91 -20.05
N TRP A 130 -3.37 -15.03 -19.80
CA TRP A 130 -3.16 -15.55 -18.45
C TRP A 130 -1.89 -14.99 -17.83
N TYR A 131 -2.00 -14.62 -16.55
CA TYR A 131 -0.92 -14.11 -15.73
C TYR A 131 -0.77 -14.93 -14.44
N CYS A 132 0.46 -15.04 -13.95
CA CYS A 132 0.80 -15.57 -12.63
C CYS A 132 1.88 -14.66 -12.02
N LEU A 133 1.44 -13.63 -11.30
CA LEU A 133 2.30 -12.55 -10.79
C LEU A 133 2.57 -12.77 -9.29
N SER A 134 3.76 -12.39 -8.81
CA SER A 134 4.02 -12.34 -7.37
C SER A 134 3.14 -11.27 -6.72
N VAL A 135 2.57 -11.58 -5.56
CA VAL A 135 1.82 -10.60 -4.75
C VAL A 135 2.81 -9.89 -3.84
N THR A 136 2.76 -8.55 -3.82
CA THR A 136 3.60 -7.70 -2.94
C THR A 136 2.75 -6.82 -2.01
N ASP A 137 1.44 -7.05 -1.98
CA ASP A 137 0.49 -6.45 -1.04
C ASP A 137 0.70 -7.08 0.35
N ILE A 138 1.49 -6.45 1.21
CA ILE A 138 1.95 -7.01 2.49
C ILE A 138 0.80 -7.60 3.33
N PRO A 139 -0.31 -6.89 3.60
CA PRO A 139 -1.44 -7.49 4.33
C PRO A 139 -2.00 -8.77 3.69
N VAL A 140 -2.10 -8.81 2.37
CA VAL A 140 -2.58 -10.00 1.63
C VAL A 140 -1.55 -11.10 1.67
N GLU A 141 -0.28 -10.79 1.45
CA GLU A 141 0.80 -11.76 1.49
C GLU A 141 0.85 -12.46 2.86
N LEU A 142 0.83 -11.70 3.96
CA LEU A 142 0.84 -12.26 5.31
C LEU A 142 -0.40 -13.12 5.60
N ASP A 143 -1.59 -12.66 5.23
CA ASP A 143 -2.82 -13.44 5.39
C ASP A 143 -2.72 -14.78 4.65
N TYR A 144 -2.36 -14.76 3.36
CA TYR A 144 -2.29 -15.98 2.57
C TYR A 144 -1.12 -16.89 2.97
N LEU A 145 0.02 -16.36 3.38
CA LEU A 145 1.11 -17.17 3.95
C LEU A 145 0.71 -17.85 5.26
N SER A 146 -0.27 -17.34 6.00
CA SER A 146 -0.78 -18.03 7.20
C SER A 146 -1.66 -19.24 6.89
N ARG A 147 -2.18 -19.34 5.66
CA ARG A 147 -3.06 -20.42 5.20
C ARG A 147 -2.24 -21.61 4.71
N PRO A 148 -2.83 -22.83 4.58
CA PRO A 148 -2.17 -23.96 3.93
C PRO A 148 -1.82 -23.67 2.46
N ASP A 149 -0.89 -24.45 1.90
CA ASP A 149 -0.64 -24.42 0.46
C ASP A 149 -1.92 -24.79 -0.30
N GLY A 150 -2.21 -24.02 -1.35
CA GLY A 150 -3.50 -24.13 -2.02
C GLY A 150 -3.78 -23.00 -2.99
N VAL A 151 -4.98 -23.07 -3.59
CA VAL A 151 -5.47 -22.09 -4.55
C VAL A 151 -6.83 -21.59 -4.08
N TYR A 152 -6.93 -20.28 -3.91
CA TYR A 152 -8.06 -19.61 -3.29
C TYR A 152 -8.71 -18.66 -4.31
N PRO A 153 -9.90 -19.00 -4.86
CA PRO A 153 -10.59 -18.13 -5.80
C PRO A 153 -11.10 -16.87 -5.10
N ILE A 154 -10.99 -15.72 -5.78
CA ILE A 154 -11.56 -14.45 -5.34
C ILE A 154 -12.60 -14.03 -6.37
N ALA A 155 -13.86 -13.91 -5.94
CA ALA A 155 -14.98 -13.67 -6.84
C ALA A 155 -15.00 -12.25 -7.41
N ALA A 156 -14.74 -11.25 -6.56
CA ALA A 156 -14.72 -9.84 -6.94
C ALA A 156 -13.44 -9.17 -6.41
N ALA A 157 -12.63 -8.66 -7.33
CA ALA A 157 -11.43 -7.91 -6.99
C ALA A 157 -11.05 -6.94 -8.09
N LEU A 158 -10.24 -5.95 -7.70
CA LEU A 158 -9.40 -5.15 -8.58
C LEU A 158 -7.94 -5.45 -8.24
N LEU A 159 -7.07 -5.41 -9.23
CA LEU A 159 -5.63 -5.50 -9.03
C LEU A 159 -4.98 -4.17 -9.40
N CYS A 160 -4.24 -3.62 -8.47
CA CYS A 160 -3.17 -2.69 -8.84
C CYS A 160 -1.97 -3.54 -9.25
N VAL A 161 -1.58 -3.46 -10.51
CA VAL A 161 -0.43 -4.18 -11.04
C VAL A 161 0.66 -3.19 -11.42
N SER A 162 1.89 -3.50 -11.03
CA SER A 162 3.05 -2.65 -11.30
C SER A 162 4.11 -3.39 -12.11
N LEU A 163 4.91 -2.64 -12.85
CA LEU A 163 6.14 -3.10 -13.49
C LEU A 163 7.31 -2.59 -12.65
N GLY A 164 7.97 -3.49 -11.94
CA GLY A 164 9.10 -3.18 -11.06
C GLY A 164 10.36 -2.78 -11.83
N GLU A 165 11.39 -2.38 -11.11
CA GLU A 165 12.72 -2.11 -11.65
C GLU A 165 13.34 -3.34 -12.32
N VAL A 166 14.33 -3.09 -13.16
CA VAL A 166 15.08 -4.17 -13.83
C VAL A 166 15.91 -4.93 -12.80
N PHE A 167 15.66 -6.23 -12.71
CA PHE A 167 16.40 -7.15 -11.87
C PHE A 167 16.82 -8.38 -12.70
N HIS A 168 18.11 -8.69 -12.72
CA HIS A 168 18.69 -9.74 -13.57
C HIS A 168 18.22 -9.65 -15.04
N GLY A 169 18.28 -8.45 -15.62
CA GLY A 169 17.95 -8.19 -17.03
C GLY A 169 16.45 -8.17 -17.37
N HIS A 170 15.57 -8.23 -16.38
CA HIS A 170 14.12 -8.22 -16.60
C HIS A 170 13.39 -7.27 -15.64
N ALA A 171 12.36 -6.59 -16.14
CA ALA A 171 11.38 -5.90 -15.34
C ALA A 171 10.24 -6.87 -14.99
N TYR A 172 9.90 -7.02 -13.71
CA TYR A 172 8.87 -7.97 -13.25
C TYR A 172 7.51 -7.30 -13.08
N LYS A 173 6.46 -7.98 -13.54
CA LYS A 173 5.07 -7.60 -13.30
C LYS A 173 4.63 -8.14 -11.95
N LEU A 174 4.08 -7.28 -11.11
CA LEU A 174 3.73 -7.58 -9.73
C LEU A 174 2.27 -7.25 -9.49
N ALA A 175 1.60 -8.07 -8.67
CA ALA A 175 0.31 -7.70 -8.08
C ALA A 175 0.57 -6.87 -6.82
N ALA A 176 0.66 -5.55 -7.01
CA ALA A 176 1.01 -4.59 -5.96
C ALA A 176 -0.10 -4.39 -4.92
N ALA A 177 -1.37 -4.51 -5.34
CA ALA A 177 -2.52 -4.54 -4.43
C ALA A 177 -3.61 -5.48 -4.92
N VAL A 178 -4.24 -6.23 -4.01
CA VAL A 178 -5.41 -7.10 -4.28
C VAL A 178 -6.65 -6.55 -3.58
N ILE A 179 -7.39 -5.67 -4.24
CA ILE A 179 -8.46 -4.90 -3.63
C ILE A 179 -9.77 -5.67 -3.77
N THR A 180 -10.43 -6.01 -2.67
CA THR A 180 -11.78 -6.63 -2.67
C THR A 180 -12.79 -5.69 -2.03
N PRO A 181 -14.10 -5.84 -2.28
CA PRO A 181 -15.13 -5.06 -1.60
C PRO A 181 -15.02 -5.11 -0.07
N GLU A 182 -14.72 -6.30 0.48
CA GLU A 182 -14.59 -6.50 1.94
C GLU A 182 -13.38 -5.76 2.50
N ARG A 183 -12.24 -5.79 1.79
CA ARG A 183 -11.03 -5.06 2.17
C ARG A 183 -11.25 -3.55 2.06
N ALA A 184 -11.92 -3.09 1.02
CA ALA A 184 -12.25 -1.68 0.85
C ALA A 184 -13.16 -1.18 1.98
N ALA A 185 -14.21 -1.94 2.30
CA ALA A 185 -15.10 -1.61 3.41
C ALA A 185 -14.38 -1.64 4.77
N ALA A 186 -13.45 -2.58 4.97
CA ALA A 186 -12.61 -2.63 6.16
C ALA A 186 -11.69 -1.41 6.28
N ALA A 187 -11.07 -0.98 5.18
CA ALA A 187 -10.25 0.23 5.13
C ALA A 187 -11.05 1.48 5.49
N SER A 188 -12.26 1.64 4.92
CA SER A 188 -13.14 2.78 5.26
C SER A 188 -13.53 2.81 6.74
N ARG A 189 -13.83 1.65 7.36
CA ARG A 189 -14.12 1.56 8.80
C ARG A 189 -12.91 1.90 9.67
N ALA A 190 -11.74 1.40 9.31
CA ALA A 190 -10.50 1.67 10.03
C ALA A 190 -10.15 3.17 9.98
N ALA A 191 -10.30 3.80 8.80
CA ALA A 191 -10.06 5.23 8.62
C ALA A 191 -11.04 6.09 9.44
N ALA A 192 -12.34 5.76 9.43
CA ALA A 192 -13.34 6.47 10.24
C ALA A 192 -13.04 6.38 11.75
N THR A 193 -12.58 5.21 12.22
CA THR A 193 -12.20 5.02 13.62
C THR A 193 -10.97 5.86 13.98
N ALA A 194 -9.93 5.83 13.14
CA ALA A 194 -8.71 6.59 13.35
C ALA A 194 -8.96 8.11 13.37
N SER A 195 -9.81 8.61 12.45
CA SER A 195 -10.20 10.02 12.40
C SER A 195 -10.90 10.47 13.69
N ARG A 196 -11.86 9.68 14.21
CA ARG A 196 -12.55 9.99 15.48
C ARG A 196 -11.61 10.03 16.68
N VAL A 197 -10.67 9.09 16.76
CA VAL A 197 -9.66 9.06 17.84
C VAL A 197 -8.73 10.27 17.76
N ALA A 198 -8.34 10.70 16.56
CA ALA A 198 -7.51 11.89 16.38
C ALA A 198 -8.25 13.17 16.80
N SER A 199 -9.51 13.34 16.41
CA SER A 199 -10.34 14.48 16.87
C SER A 199 -10.50 14.50 18.39
N ALA A 200 -10.79 13.35 19.01
CA ALA A 200 -10.94 13.25 20.47
C ALA A 200 -9.64 13.57 21.23
N ARG A 201 -8.46 13.33 20.64
CA ARG A 201 -7.15 13.72 21.22
C ARG A 201 -6.87 15.21 21.07
N ALA A 202 -7.31 15.82 19.98
CA ALA A 202 -7.18 17.27 19.78
C ALA A 202 -8.09 18.07 20.73
N ASP A 203 -9.26 17.52 21.09
CA ASP A 203 -10.24 18.15 21.97
C ASP A 203 -10.01 17.87 23.47
N ALA A 204 -9.01 17.05 23.83
CA ALA A 204 -8.67 16.82 25.23
C ALA A 204 -8.07 18.10 25.84
N PRO A 205 -8.65 18.66 26.92
CA PRO A 205 -8.09 19.86 27.53
C PRO A 205 -6.66 19.56 28.00
N THR A 206 -5.70 20.39 27.58
CA THR A 206 -4.34 20.44 28.12
C THR A 206 -4.40 20.90 29.58
N GLY A 207 -4.77 19.98 30.46
CA GLY A 207 -4.86 20.19 31.90
C GLY A 207 -3.49 20.14 32.55
N ILE A 208 -2.68 21.19 32.36
CA ILE A 208 -1.70 21.57 33.38
C ILE A 208 -2.40 22.59 34.27
N GLY A 209 -3.09 22.08 35.29
CA GLY A 209 -3.60 22.90 36.38
C GLY A 209 -2.43 23.48 37.18
N ASP A 210 -2.22 24.78 37.06
CA ASP A 210 -1.36 25.57 37.94
C ASP A 210 -1.94 25.52 39.37
N LYS A 211 -1.43 24.60 40.19
CA LYS A 211 -1.64 24.58 41.64
C LYS A 211 -0.47 25.29 42.32
N THR A 212 -0.35 26.60 42.14
CA THR A 212 0.49 27.40 43.02
C THR A 212 -0.31 27.87 44.23
N ARG A 213 -0.05 27.15 45.32
CA ARG A 213 -0.51 27.26 46.70
C ARG A 213 -0.43 28.69 47.24
N ARG A 214 -1.57 29.31 47.56
CA ARG A 214 -1.64 30.46 48.48
C ARG A 214 -1.23 29.98 49.88
N GLN A 215 -0.08 30.43 50.35
CA GLN A 215 0.29 30.45 51.77
C GLN A 215 0.79 31.86 52.09
N THR A 216 0.04 32.59 52.91
CA THR A 216 0.54 33.34 54.09
C THR A 216 -0.62 34.11 54.70
N ALA A 217 -1.12 33.59 55.82
CA ALA A 217 -1.92 34.33 56.78
C ALA A 217 -1.00 34.69 57.97
N GLU A 218 -1.21 35.90 58.48
CA GLU A 218 -0.93 36.40 59.82
C GLU A 218 0.54 36.53 60.29
N ARG A 219 1.01 37.79 60.30
CA ARG A 219 1.93 38.31 61.31
C ARG A 219 1.22 39.38 62.14
N ASP A 220 1.23 39.12 63.44
CA ASP A 220 0.75 39.89 64.59
C ASP A 220 1.51 41.24 64.75
N PRO A 221 0.83 42.38 65.03
CA PRO A 221 1.48 43.68 65.18
C PRO A 221 2.10 43.88 66.58
N GLY A 222 3.34 44.35 66.59
CA GLY A 222 4.12 44.60 67.80
C GLY A 222 3.51 45.64 68.74
N LYS A 223 3.72 45.40 70.04
CA LYS A 223 3.56 46.35 71.13
C LYS A 223 4.91 46.50 71.82
N VAL A 224 5.47 47.71 71.81
CA VAL A 224 6.70 48.11 72.53
C VAL A 224 6.33 49.30 73.42
N PRO A 225 6.89 49.38 74.62
CA PRO A 225 7.46 50.63 75.12
C PRO A 225 8.99 50.57 75.19
#